data_AF-A0A936EIA0-F1
#
_entry.id   AF-A0A936EIA0-F1
#
_cell.length_a   1.000
_cell.length_b   1.000
_cell.length_c   1.000
_cell.angle_alpha   90.00
_cell.angle_beta   90.00
_cell.angle_gamma   90.00
#
_symmetry.space_group_name_H-M   'P 1'
#
loop_
_entity.id
_entity.type
_entity.pdbx_description
1 polymer ?
#
loop_
_entity_poly.entity_id
_entity_poly.type
_entity_poly.pdbx_seq_one_letter_code
_entity_poly.pdbx_strand_id
1 'polypeptide(L)'
;MKITLLRHAPVEIRDRWICGCRLEHLLREYDAAPVRLGEAPQGLPSAVTVYSSPARRAMDTAGWLFPNHPIELLDEAKEAAFPPKLPFPYIGPAGLAFLLARCAWLCGYAPNVDDVRAVRDRAEILARKLSEFDRTRGDVVLVTHGYFMCFLDRALRKDGWVRSGKFAAGHLKPVCYICP
;
A
#
# COMPACT_ATOMS: atom_id res chain seq x y z
N MET A 1 8.09 -17.19 -12.99
CA MET A 1 8.36 -15.82 -12.57
C MET A 1 7.08 -15.19 -12.09
N LYS A 2 7.10 -14.66 -10.86
CA LYS A 2 5.92 -14.19 -10.15
C LYS A 2 6.21 -12.90 -9.39
N ILE A 3 5.30 -11.94 -9.52
CA ILE A 3 5.23 -10.77 -8.64
C ILE A 3 4.10 -11.01 -7.64
N THR A 4 4.39 -10.93 -6.35
CA THR A 4 3.41 -11.01 -5.27
C THR A 4 3.27 -9.65 -4.59
N LEU A 5 2.10 -9.05 -4.71
CA LEU A 5 1.74 -7.85 -3.97
C LEU A 5 1.10 -8.23 -2.64
N LEU A 6 1.54 -7.60 -1.56
CA LEU A 6 1.00 -7.84 -0.22
C LEU A 6 0.71 -6.53 0.49
N ARG A 7 -0.50 -6.37 1.00
CA ARG A 7 -0.80 -5.27 1.91
C ARG A 7 -0.21 -5.55 3.28
N HIS A 8 0.44 -4.54 3.87
CA HIS A 8 0.98 -4.58 5.23
C HIS A 8 -0.04 -5.11 6.27
N ALA A 9 0.44 -5.61 7.41
CA ALA A 9 -0.38 -6.06 8.53
C ALA A 9 -1.27 -4.93 9.09
N PRO A 10 -2.46 -5.22 9.63
CA PRO A 10 -3.39 -4.19 10.08
C PRO A 10 -2.78 -3.33 11.19
N VAL A 11 -3.08 -2.04 11.19
CA VAL A 11 -2.72 -1.11 12.27
C VAL A 11 -3.96 -0.87 13.10
N GLU A 12 -3.83 -0.88 14.42
CA GLU A 12 -4.96 -0.56 15.31
C GLU A 12 -4.95 0.91 15.68
N ILE A 13 -6.05 1.59 15.37
CA ILE A 13 -6.35 2.91 15.89
C ILE A 13 -7.74 2.89 16.47
N ARG A 14 -7.87 3.52 17.63
CA ARG A 14 -9.15 3.72 18.29
C ARG A 14 -9.99 4.67 17.46
N ASP A 15 -11.15 4.19 17.03
CA ASP A 15 -12.16 5.07 16.47
C ASP A 15 -12.64 6.03 17.57
N ARG A 16 -12.76 7.30 17.20
CA ARG A 16 -13.09 8.39 18.11
C ARG A 16 -13.58 9.57 17.32
N TRP A 17 -14.19 10.52 18.00
CA TRP A 17 -14.59 11.77 17.38
C TRP A 17 -13.38 12.67 17.12
N ILE A 18 -13.32 13.26 15.92
CA ILE A 18 -12.28 14.20 15.51
C ILE A 18 -12.88 15.43 14.85
N CYS A 19 -12.13 16.54 14.86
CA CYS A 19 -12.35 17.63 13.91
C CYS A 19 -11.66 17.28 12.59
N GLY A 20 -12.34 17.44 11.45
CA GLY A 20 -11.74 17.28 10.11
C GLY A 20 -10.58 18.23 9.85
N CYS A 21 -10.53 19.34 10.58
CA CYS A 21 -9.40 20.29 10.61
C CYS A 21 -8.13 19.73 11.27
N ARG A 22 -8.24 18.65 12.05
CA ARG A 22 -7.15 17.98 12.77
C ARG A 22 -6.88 16.58 12.24
N LEU A 23 -7.30 16.28 11.01
CA LEU A 23 -7.11 14.96 10.39
C LEU A 23 -5.62 14.60 10.31
N GLU A 24 -4.74 15.59 10.11
CA GLU A 24 -3.28 15.38 10.13
C GLU A 24 -2.76 14.74 11.42
N HIS A 25 -3.33 15.05 12.58
CA HIS A 25 -2.88 14.47 13.85
C HIS A 25 -3.23 12.99 13.89
N LEU A 26 -4.45 12.64 13.46
CA LEU A 26 -4.88 11.27 13.36
C LEU A 26 -4.06 10.48 12.33
N LEU A 27 -3.69 11.10 11.20
CA LEU A 27 -2.79 10.49 10.21
C LEU A 27 -1.40 10.23 10.78
N ARG A 28 -0.82 11.17 11.52
CA ARG A 28 0.48 10.97 12.18
C ARG A 28 0.43 9.86 13.22
N GLU A 29 -0.63 9.79 14.03
CA GLU A 29 -0.87 8.67 14.93
C GLU A 29 -0.97 7.35 14.17
N TYR A 30 -1.64 7.33 13.02
CA TYR A 30 -1.76 6.15 12.17
C TYR A 30 -0.42 5.68 11.60
N ASP A 31 0.39 6.61 11.13
CA ASP A 31 1.70 6.30 10.59
C ASP A 31 2.69 5.82 11.66
N ALA A 32 2.54 6.28 12.91
CA ALA A 32 3.37 5.90 14.05
C ALA A 32 2.93 4.58 14.73
N ALA A 33 1.64 4.22 14.64
CA ALA A 33 1.08 3.08 15.34
C ALA A 33 1.70 1.74 14.88
N PRO A 34 1.92 0.79 15.81
CA PRO A 34 2.49 -0.50 15.49
C PRO A 34 1.51 -1.35 14.67
N VAL A 35 2.06 -2.24 13.85
CA VAL A 35 1.27 -3.27 13.19
C VAL A 35 0.84 -4.36 14.16
N ARG A 36 -0.35 -4.90 13.95
CA ARG A 36 -0.83 -6.13 14.59
C ARG A 36 -0.43 -7.31 13.75
N LEU A 37 0.62 -7.99 14.21
CA LEU A 37 1.07 -9.24 13.63
C LEU A 37 0.08 -10.34 14.05
N GLY A 38 -0.24 -11.22 13.11
CA GLY A 38 -1.16 -12.34 13.31
C GLY A 38 -0.57 -13.59 12.69
N GLU A 39 -1.41 -14.39 12.04
CA GLU A 39 -0.93 -15.51 11.25
C GLU A 39 -0.30 -15.03 9.94
N ALA A 40 0.86 -15.60 9.60
CA ALA A 40 1.48 -15.34 8.31
C ALA A 40 0.59 -15.89 7.19
N PRO A 41 0.41 -15.15 6.08
CA PRO A 41 -0.41 -15.64 4.99
C PRO A 41 0.24 -16.84 4.31
N GLN A 42 -0.59 -17.79 3.91
CA GLN A 42 -0.15 -18.94 3.14
C GLN A 42 0.23 -18.53 1.71
N GLY A 43 1.10 -19.33 1.08
CA GLY A 43 1.46 -19.15 -0.33
C GLY A 43 2.43 -18.01 -0.62
N LEU A 44 3.10 -17.47 0.40
CA LEU A 44 4.26 -16.61 0.19
C LEU A 44 5.41 -17.41 -0.44
N PRO A 45 6.14 -16.85 -1.42
CA PRO A 45 7.30 -17.50 -2.01
C PRO A 45 8.44 -17.57 -0.98
N SER A 46 9.17 -18.69 -0.98
CA SER A 46 10.27 -18.98 -0.04
C SER A 46 11.65 -18.50 -0.52
N ALA A 47 11.85 -18.31 -1.83
CA ALA A 47 13.06 -17.73 -2.41
C ALA A 47 12.65 -16.51 -3.23
N VAL A 48 12.90 -15.32 -2.69
CA VAL A 48 12.29 -14.10 -3.20
C VAL A 48 13.17 -12.88 -2.93
N THR A 49 13.15 -11.92 -3.84
CA THR A 49 13.62 -10.56 -3.54
C THR A 49 12.49 -9.78 -2.88
N VAL A 50 12.73 -9.27 -1.66
CA VAL A 50 11.71 -8.59 -0.86
C VAL A 50 11.87 -7.08 -1.00
N TYR A 51 10.82 -6.43 -1.48
CA TYR A 51 10.70 -4.99 -1.50
C TYR A 51 9.64 -4.51 -0.52
N SER A 52 9.82 -3.31 0.01
CA SER A 52 8.82 -2.69 0.88
C SER A 52 8.66 -1.21 0.60
N SER A 53 7.45 -0.72 0.87
CA SER A 53 7.23 0.71 1.06
C SER A 53 8.03 1.21 2.28
N PRO A 54 8.62 2.42 2.23
CA PRO A 54 9.36 2.98 3.37
C PRO A 54 8.47 3.38 4.56
N ALA A 55 7.14 3.22 4.46
CA ALA A 55 6.26 3.43 5.59
C ALA A 55 6.49 2.36 6.67
N ARG A 56 6.63 2.79 7.94
CA ARG A 56 6.96 1.92 9.08
C ARG A 56 6.14 0.62 9.12
N ARG A 57 4.82 0.71 9.00
CA ARG A 57 3.92 -0.46 8.97
C ARG A 57 4.23 -1.48 7.87
N ALA A 58 4.68 -1.03 6.70
CA ALA A 58 5.06 -1.93 5.61
C ALA A 58 6.45 -2.55 5.88
N MET A 59 7.40 -1.78 6.40
CA MET A 59 8.71 -2.28 6.81
C MET A 59 8.59 -3.32 7.94
N ASP A 60 7.85 -3.01 9.00
CA ASP A 60 7.62 -3.90 10.14
C ASP A 60 6.96 -5.22 9.68
N THR A 61 6.00 -5.14 8.74
CA THR A 61 5.37 -6.33 8.15
C THR A 61 6.36 -7.15 7.31
N ALA A 62 7.17 -6.49 6.47
CA ALA A 62 8.16 -7.17 5.64
C ALA A 62 9.23 -7.88 6.50
N GLY A 63 9.73 -7.21 7.53
CA GLY A 63 10.71 -7.77 8.47
C GLY A 63 10.16 -8.96 9.26
N TRP A 64 8.89 -8.91 9.64
CA TRP A 64 8.22 -10.03 10.30
C TRP A 64 8.04 -11.25 9.37
N LEU A 65 7.65 -11.03 8.11
CA LEU A 65 7.37 -12.13 7.17
C LEU A 65 8.63 -12.74 6.56
N PHE A 66 9.68 -11.93 6.38
CA PHE A 66 10.91 -12.34 5.70
C PHE A 66 12.15 -12.01 6.54
N PRO A 67 12.27 -12.53 7.77
CA PRO A 67 13.32 -12.14 8.71
C PRO A 67 14.74 -12.46 8.22
N ASN A 68 14.87 -13.39 7.29
CA ASN A 68 16.16 -13.86 6.75
C ASN A 68 16.48 -13.28 5.36
N HIS A 69 15.67 -12.34 4.85
CA HIS A 69 15.89 -11.74 3.53
C HIS A 69 16.23 -10.25 3.67
N PRO A 70 17.17 -9.73 2.86
CA PRO A 70 17.36 -8.29 2.76
C PRO A 70 16.07 -7.65 2.20
N ILE A 71 15.68 -6.52 2.79
CA ILE A 71 14.50 -5.77 2.37
C ILE A 71 14.97 -4.48 1.69
N GLU A 72 14.67 -4.37 0.39
CA GLU A 72 14.95 -3.15 -0.38
C GLU A 72 13.75 -2.19 -0.33
N LEU A 73 14.00 -0.92 -0.04
CA LEU A 73 12.94 0.07 0.05
C LEU A 73 12.69 0.72 -1.30
N LEU A 74 11.42 0.78 -1.71
CA LEU A 74 10.99 1.45 -2.93
C LEU A 74 10.09 2.64 -2.56
N ASP A 75 10.60 3.85 -2.78
CA ASP A 75 9.85 5.08 -2.55
C ASP A 75 8.55 5.13 -3.36
N GLU A 76 8.55 4.54 -4.55
CA GLU A 76 7.36 4.45 -5.39
C GLU A 76 6.24 3.64 -4.75
N ALA A 77 6.53 2.76 -3.79
CA ALA A 77 5.55 1.90 -3.16
C ALA A 77 4.77 2.55 -2.00
N LYS A 78 4.94 3.86 -1.74
CA LYS A 78 4.18 4.61 -0.74
C LYS A 78 2.67 4.59 -1.02
N GLU A 79 1.86 4.62 0.03
CA GLU A 79 0.40 4.73 -0.10
C GLU A 79 0.00 6.03 -0.82
N ALA A 80 -1.18 6.03 -1.42
CA ALA A 80 -1.86 7.26 -1.80
C ALA A 80 -2.27 8.02 -0.52
N ALA A 81 -1.47 9.04 -0.19
CA ALA A 81 -1.62 9.83 1.03
C ALA A 81 -3.01 10.50 1.10
N PHE A 82 -3.52 10.62 2.32
CA PHE A 82 -4.75 11.36 2.56
C PHE A 82 -4.45 12.85 2.65
N PRO A 83 -5.34 13.72 2.15
CA PRO A 83 -5.31 15.14 2.47
C PRO A 83 -5.24 15.35 3.99
N PRO A 84 -4.41 16.28 4.50
CA PRO A 84 -4.21 16.51 5.93
C PRO A 84 -5.43 17.13 6.64
N LYS A 85 -6.43 17.56 5.87
CA LYS A 85 -7.68 18.17 6.36
C LYS A 85 -8.82 17.88 5.38
N LEU A 86 -10.06 18.03 5.83
CA LEU A 86 -11.23 17.98 4.95
C LEU A 86 -11.51 19.36 4.31
N PRO A 87 -12.09 19.40 3.09
CA PRO A 87 -12.45 20.66 2.43
C PRO A 87 -13.68 21.37 3.03
N PHE A 88 -14.32 20.77 4.04
CA PHE A 88 -15.53 21.28 4.70
C PHE A 88 -15.46 21.05 6.22
N PRO A 89 -16.22 21.82 7.02
CA PRO A 89 -16.34 21.58 8.46
C PRO A 89 -16.85 20.17 8.75
N TYR A 90 -16.17 19.47 9.65
CA TYR A 90 -16.54 18.11 10.04
C TYR A 90 -16.17 17.87 11.49
N ILE A 91 -17.12 17.32 12.25
CA ILE A 91 -16.89 16.75 13.57
C ILE A 91 -17.63 15.42 13.62
N GLY A 92 -16.91 14.33 13.88
CA GLY A 92 -17.51 13.00 13.90
C GLY A 92 -16.49 11.88 13.93
N PRO A 93 -16.91 10.62 13.73
CA PRO A 93 -16.05 9.44 13.81
C PRO A 93 -14.85 9.48 12.86
N ALA A 94 -13.68 9.13 13.38
CA ALA A 94 -12.42 9.07 12.64
C ALA A 94 -12.51 8.18 11.39
N GLY A 95 -13.18 7.03 11.49
CA GLY A 95 -13.39 6.15 10.34
C GLY A 95 -14.13 6.84 9.18
N LEU A 96 -15.17 7.62 9.49
CA LEU A 96 -15.91 8.39 8.49
C LEU A 96 -15.08 9.55 7.94
N ALA A 97 -14.25 10.20 8.76
CA ALA A 97 -13.33 11.23 8.28
C ALA A 97 -12.34 10.70 7.23
N PHE A 98 -11.77 9.50 7.43
CA PHE A 98 -10.89 8.86 6.43
C PHE A 98 -11.64 8.56 5.13
N LEU A 99 -12.87 8.04 5.22
CA LEU A 99 -13.70 7.78 4.04
C LEU A 99 -13.96 9.07 3.25
N LEU A 100 -14.38 10.14 3.93
CA LEU A 100 -14.63 11.44 3.32
C LEU A 100 -13.37 12.04 2.70
N ALA A 101 -12.23 11.94 3.38
CA ALA A 101 -10.94 12.41 2.87
C ALA A 101 -10.54 11.66 1.59
N ARG A 102 -10.81 10.35 1.53
CA ARG A 102 -10.56 9.55 0.33
C ARG A 102 -11.47 9.95 -0.83
N CYS A 103 -12.76 10.16 -0.57
CA CYS A 103 -13.71 10.62 -1.58
C CYS A 103 -13.30 11.99 -2.13
N ALA A 104 -12.95 12.94 -1.26
CA ALA A 104 -12.46 14.25 -1.67
C ALA A 104 -11.19 14.13 -2.53
N TRP A 105 -10.24 13.29 -2.13
CA TRP A 105 -9.01 13.03 -2.89
C TRP A 105 -9.28 12.46 -4.28
N LEU A 106 -10.21 11.50 -4.39
CA LEU A 106 -10.64 10.94 -5.68
C LEU A 106 -11.31 11.99 -6.58
N CYS A 107 -11.95 13.01 -5.98
CA CYS A 107 -12.49 14.18 -6.68
C CYS A 107 -11.44 15.28 -6.97
N GLY A 108 -10.15 15.02 -6.72
CA GLY A 108 -9.05 15.94 -7.03
C GLY A 108 -8.61 16.85 -5.88
N TYR A 109 -9.19 16.70 -4.68
CA TYR A 109 -8.74 17.46 -3.50
C TYR A 109 -7.45 16.86 -2.92
N ALA A 110 -6.29 17.42 -3.30
CA ALA A 110 -4.98 16.92 -2.91
C ALA A 110 -4.05 18.03 -2.35
N PRO A 111 -4.45 18.80 -1.34
CA PRO A 111 -3.56 19.80 -0.75
C PRO A 111 -2.36 19.12 -0.07
N ASN A 112 -1.15 19.51 -0.47
CA ASN A 112 0.12 19.05 0.11
C ASN A 112 0.34 17.51 0.02
N VAL A 113 -0.32 16.83 -0.91
CA VAL A 113 -0.17 15.39 -1.16
C VAL A 113 -0.21 15.10 -2.67
N ASP A 114 0.30 13.94 -3.08
CA ASP A 114 0.16 13.46 -4.46
C ASP A 114 -1.32 13.42 -4.86
N ASP A 115 -1.63 13.92 -6.06
CA ASP A 115 -2.94 13.72 -6.65
C ASP A 115 -3.11 12.32 -7.25
N VAL A 116 -4.31 12.01 -7.75
CA VAL A 116 -4.62 10.70 -8.35
C VAL A 116 -3.73 10.37 -9.55
N ARG A 117 -3.32 11.38 -10.34
CA ARG A 117 -2.49 11.18 -11.53
C ARG A 117 -1.07 10.86 -11.11
N ALA A 118 -0.50 11.60 -10.17
CA ALA A 118 0.82 11.35 -9.62
C ALA A 118 0.92 9.93 -9.02
N VAL A 119 -0.09 9.49 -8.26
CA VAL A 119 -0.14 8.11 -7.72
C VAL A 119 -0.19 7.07 -8.85
N ARG A 120 -1.00 7.30 -9.88
CA ARG A 120 -1.08 6.40 -11.04
C ARG A 120 0.25 6.30 -11.78
N ASP A 121 0.86 7.44 -12.07
CA ASP A 121 2.11 7.50 -12.84
C ASP A 121 3.25 6.83 -12.05
N ARG A 122 3.28 7.02 -10.72
CA ARG A 122 4.18 6.32 -9.80
C ARG A 122 3.95 4.80 -9.79
N ALA A 123 2.70 4.34 -9.85
CA ALA A 123 2.37 2.92 -9.97
C ALA A 123 2.83 2.33 -11.31
N GLU A 124 2.72 3.07 -12.42
CA GLU A 124 3.24 2.65 -13.73
C GLU A 124 4.77 2.56 -13.74
N ILE A 125 5.47 3.52 -13.11
CA ILE A 125 6.93 3.46 -12.94
C ILE A 125 7.32 2.20 -12.15
N LEU A 126 6.62 1.93 -11.05
CA LEU A 126 6.93 0.77 -10.21
C LEU A 126 6.63 -0.56 -10.91
N ALA A 127 5.54 -0.66 -11.69
CA ALA A 127 5.24 -1.87 -12.46
C ALA A 127 6.37 -2.24 -13.44
N ARG A 128 6.94 -1.23 -14.12
CA ARG A 128 8.12 -1.43 -14.99
C ARG A 128 9.35 -1.88 -14.20
N LYS A 129 9.67 -1.21 -13.08
CA LYS A 129 10.78 -1.61 -12.20
C LYS A 129 10.66 -3.06 -11.72
N LEU A 130 9.48 -3.45 -11.24
CA LEU A 130 9.23 -4.83 -10.79
C LEU A 130 9.41 -5.84 -11.93
N SER A 131 9.02 -5.49 -13.15
CA SER A 131 9.20 -6.33 -14.34
C SER A 131 10.67 -6.52 -14.71
N GLU A 132 11.51 -5.50 -14.49
CA GLU A 132 12.97 -5.57 -14.71
C GLU A 132 13.68 -6.38 -13.62
N PHE A 133 13.27 -6.21 -12.36
CA PHE A 133 13.80 -6.97 -11.23
C PHE A 133 13.50 -8.46 -11.34
N ASP A 134 12.28 -8.81 -11.74
CA ASP A 134 11.87 -10.19 -11.93
C ASP A 134 12.80 -10.94 -12.90
N ARG A 135 13.13 -10.33 -14.06
CA ARG A 135 14.03 -10.93 -15.07
C ARG A 135 15.43 -11.25 -14.57
N THR A 136 15.91 -10.55 -13.54
CA THR A 136 17.30 -10.63 -13.07
C THR A 136 17.45 -11.32 -11.72
N ARG A 137 16.37 -11.35 -10.90
CA ARG A 137 16.44 -11.76 -9.48
C ARG A 137 15.40 -12.83 -9.08
N GLY A 138 14.57 -13.30 -10.01
CA GLY A 138 13.57 -14.34 -9.74
C GLY A 138 12.26 -13.78 -9.18
N ASP A 139 11.52 -14.60 -8.42
CA ASP A 139 10.23 -14.17 -7.86
C ASP A 139 10.39 -12.97 -6.91
N VAL A 140 9.41 -12.08 -6.92
CA VAL A 140 9.44 -10.79 -6.19
C VAL A 140 8.24 -10.66 -5.27
N VAL A 141 8.45 -10.20 -4.03
CA VAL A 141 7.38 -9.77 -3.12
C VAL A 141 7.50 -8.29 -2.86
N LEU A 142 6.39 -7.57 -2.99
CA LEU A 142 6.28 -6.17 -2.59
C LEU A 142 5.27 -6.02 -1.45
N VAL A 143 5.75 -5.56 -0.29
CA VAL A 143 4.90 -5.17 0.84
C VAL A 143 4.53 -3.69 0.74
N THR A 144 3.25 -3.39 0.55
CA THR A 144 2.73 -2.05 0.29
C THR A 144 1.33 -1.84 0.90
N HIS A 145 0.49 -0.99 0.31
CA HIS A 145 -0.73 -0.48 0.89
C HIS A 145 -1.94 -0.69 -0.03
N GLY A 146 -3.14 -0.65 0.55
CA GLY A 146 -4.36 -1.10 -0.12
C GLY A 146 -4.76 -0.25 -1.32
N TYR A 147 -4.76 1.09 -1.20
CA TYR A 147 -5.16 1.94 -2.31
C TYR A 147 -4.12 1.94 -3.42
N PHE A 148 -2.85 2.03 -3.07
CA PHE A 148 -1.75 1.96 -4.02
C PHE A 148 -1.72 0.64 -4.79
N MET A 149 -2.01 -0.50 -4.15
CA MET A 149 -2.16 -1.79 -4.82
C MET A 149 -3.21 -1.77 -5.94
N CYS A 150 -4.30 -1.01 -5.82
CA CYS A 150 -5.30 -0.90 -6.88
C CYS A 150 -4.73 -0.23 -8.15
N PHE A 151 -3.88 0.79 -7.98
CA PHE A 151 -3.19 1.45 -9.10
C PHE A 151 -2.13 0.54 -9.70
N LEU A 152 -1.33 -0.11 -8.86
CA LEU A 152 -0.27 -1.01 -9.29
C LEU A 152 -0.82 -2.26 -9.99
N ASP A 153 -1.94 -2.80 -9.53
CA ASP A 153 -2.66 -3.88 -10.18
C ASP A 153 -3.04 -3.52 -11.63
N ARG A 154 -3.60 -2.31 -11.81
CA ARG A 154 -3.97 -1.84 -13.15
C ARG A 154 -2.75 -1.64 -14.03
N ALA A 155 -1.66 -1.11 -13.48
CA ALA A 155 -0.41 -0.91 -14.20
C ALA A 155 0.21 -2.25 -14.65
N LEU A 156 0.35 -3.22 -13.74
CA LEU A 156 0.88 -4.55 -14.07
C LEU A 156 0.06 -5.24 -15.17
N ARG A 157 -1.27 -5.18 -15.08
CA ARG A 157 -2.14 -5.78 -16.10
C ARG A 157 -2.07 -5.08 -17.45
N LYS A 158 -1.86 -3.76 -17.47
CA LYS A 158 -1.63 -2.99 -18.69
C LYS A 158 -0.32 -3.42 -19.37
N ASP A 159 0.68 -3.80 -18.57
CA ASP A 159 1.97 -4.32 -19.03
C ASP A 159 1.94 -5.82 -19.37
N GLY A 160 0.75 -6.45 -19.41
CA GLY A 160 0.55 -7.83 -19.85
C GLY A 160 0.55 -8.89 -18.74
N TRP A 161 0.87 -8.52 -17.49
CA TRP A 161 0.89 -9.49 -16.39
C TRP A 161 -0.48 -10.10 -16.11
N VAL A 162 -0.50 -11.42 -15.91
CA VAL A 162 -1.72 -12.17 -15.63
C VAL A 162 -1.85 -12.38 -14.13
N ARG A 163 -2.92 -11.82 -13.55
CA ARG A 163 -3.24 -12.04 -12.14
C ARG A 163 -3.70 -13.48 -11.92
N SER A 164 -3.06 -14.17 -10.98
CA SER A 164 -3.50 -15.48 -10.51
C SER A 164 -4.53 -15.30 -9.40
N GLY A 165 -5.80 -15.56 -9.71
CA GLY A 165 -6.91 -15.47 -8.76
C GLY A 165 -7.55 -14.08 -8.64
N LYS A 166 -8.34 -13.89 -7.58
CA LYS A 166 -9.09 -12.65 -7.33
C LYS A 166 -8.19 -11.59 -6.71
N PHE A 167 -8.46 -10.33 -7.05
CA PHE A 167 -7.87 -9.22 -6.31
C PHE A 167 -8.32 -9.22 -4.86
N ALA A 168 -7.39 -8.91 -3.96
CA ALA A 168 -7.74 -8.56 -2.59
C ALA A 168 -6.79 -7.48 -2.08
N ALA A 169 -7.31 -6.27 -1.86
CA ALA A 169 -6.58 -5.19 -1.15
C ALA A 169 -6.69 -5.32 0.38
N GLY A 170 -7.06 -6.51 0.88
CA GLY A 170 -7.14 -6.78 2.31
C GLY A 170 -5.76 -6.96 2.93
N HIS A 171 -5.64 -6.69 4.22
CA HIS A 171 -4.39 -6.92 4.95
C HIS A 171 -3.95 -8.38 4.86
N LEU A 172 -2.65 -8.60 4.62
CA LEU A 172 -2.05 -9.94 4.54
C LEU A 172 -2.75 -10.88 3.54
N LYS A 173 -3.32 -10.35 2.45
CA LYS A 173 -3.87 -11.15 1.36
C LYS A 173 -2.96 -11.03 0.14
N PRO A 174 -2.08 -12.01 -0.14
CA PRO A 174 -1.16 -11.94 -1.27
C PRO A 174 -1.94 -11.96 -2.59
N VAL A 175 -1.54 -11.11 -3.53
CA VAL A 175 -2.04 -11.10 -4.90
C VAL A 175 -0.89 -11.39 -5.83
N CYS A 176 -0.95 -12.53 -6.51
CA CYS A 176 0.13 -13.00 -7.37
C CYS A 176 -0.14 -12.67 -8.83
N TYR A 177 0.91 -12.29 -9.55
CA TYR A 177 0.93 -12.02 -10.97
C TYR A 177 1.97 -12.91 -11.60
N ILE A 178 1.64 -13.52 -12.72
CA ILE A 178 2.51 -14.39 -13.50
C ILE A 178 2.90 -13.63 -14.75
N CYS A 179 4.17 -13.80 -15.15
CA CYS A 179 4.74 -13.20 -16.34
C CYS A 179 3.81 -13.40 -17.57
N PRO A 180 3.65 -12.39 -18.44
CA PRO A 180 3.12 -12.60 -19.78
C PRO A 180 3.93 -13.63 -20.59
#